data_AF-A0A4S9CJM6-F1
#
_entry.id   AF-A0A4S9CJM6-F1
#
_cell.length_a   1.000
_cell.length_b   1.000
_cell.length_c   1.000
_cell.angle_alpha   90.00
_cell.angle_beta   90.00
_cell.angle_gamma   90.00
#
_symmetry.space_group_name_H-M   'P 1'
#
loop_
_entity.id
_entity.type
_entity.pdbx_description
1 polymer ?
#
loop_
_entity_poly.entity_id
_entity_poly.type
_entity_poly.pdbx_seq_one_letter_code
_entity_poly.pdbx_strand_id
1 'polypeptide(L)'
;MDAFNTWVRERMSSRGSSNFVLFDTSQYNNNHVQTLNTWQAFCNDTTVWQRNDKGHYYPLECDDPPTCKLARQAADHRNAKSNAEEKLGEHTDALVELMRYNKENEEQREEIKRNREELEVKNSRKEAAQKGLAIKRRNKEKRDEQKRLTEHICAELESLKGQDEQKNELLAGLQRDVLRVHVLGLDV
;
A
#
# COMPACT_ATOMS: atom_id res chain seq x y z
N MET A 1 -4.55 31.36 26.23
CA MET A 1 -5.03 30.27 27.11
C MET A 1 -6.30 29.62 26.59
N ASP A 2 -7.40 30.37 26.38
CA ASP A 2 -8.65 29.78 25.89
C ASP A 2 -8.51 29.08 24.54
N ALA A 3 -7.74 29.65 23.61
CA ALA A 3 -7.45 29.00 22.32
C ALA A 3 -6.70 27.67 22.47
N PHE A 4 -5.73 27.58 23.38
CA PHE A 4 -4.99 26.35 23.67
C PHE A 4 -5.91 25.30 24.31
N ASN A 5 -6.69 25.70 25.31
CA ASN A 5 -7.64 24.80 25.98
C ASN A 5 -8.76 24.31 25.04
N THR A 6 -9.23 25.15 24.12
CA THR A 6 -10.18 24.76 23.07
C THR A 6 -9.54 23.77 22.09
N TRP A 7 -8.35 24.08 21.58
CA TRP A 7 -7.61 23.18 20.69
C TRP A 7 -7.34 21.82 21.33
N VAL A 8 -6.94 21.81 22.61
CA VAL A 8 -6.80 20.59 23.41
C VAL A 8 -8.11 19.81 23.45
N ARG A 9 -9.24 20.43 23.82
CA ARG A 9 -10.53 19.75 23.96
C ARG A 9 -10.99 19.11 22.65
N GLU A 10 -10.84 19.81 21.53
CA GLU A 10 -11.18 19.28 20.20
C GLU A 10 -10.36 18.03 19.88
N ARG A 11 -9.05 18.06 20.16
CA ARG A 11 -8.13 16.96 19.88
C ARG A 11 -8.27 15.76 20.83
N MET A 12 -8.66 16.00 22.08
CA MET A 12 -9.00 14.94 23.03
C MET A 12 -10.31 14.25 22.65
N SER A 13 -11.30 15.04 22.21
CA SER A 13 -12.60 14.54 21.79
C SER A 13 -12.50 13.65 20.56
N SER A 14 -11.67 14.03 19.57
CA SER A 14 -11.43 13.20 18.37
C SER A 14 -10.72 11.88 18.67
N ARG A 15 -10.05 11.77 19.83
CA ARG A 15 -9.34 10.56 20.29
C ARG A 15 -10.07 9.77 21.38
N GLY A 16 -11.31 10.15 21.71
CA GLY A 16 -12.18 9.38 22.60
C GLY A 16 -11.86 9.47 24.10
N SER A 17 -11.09 10.47 24.54
CA SER A 17 -10.73 10.64 25.96
C SER A 17 -11.60 11.71 26.63
N SER A 18 -12.39 11.32 27.64
CA SER A 18 -13.31 12.22 28.38
C SER A 18 -12.77 12.75 29.71
N ASN A 19 -11.72 12.14 30.27
CA ASN A 19 -11.15 12.53 31.56
C ASN A 19 -9.72 13.07 31.36
N PHE A 20 -9.56 14.39 31.28
CA PHE A 20 -8.23 14.99 31.29
C PHE A 20 -8.20 16.31 32.06
N VAL A 21 -7.05 16.59 32.68
CA VAL A 21 -6.76 17.82 33.41
C VAL A 21 -6.51 18.93 32.41
N LEU A 22 -7.47 19.83 32.21
CA LEU A 22 -7.26 21.04 31.40
C LEU A 22 -6.02 21.79 31.92
N PHE A 23 -5.34 22.52 31.03
CA PHE A 23 -4.16 23.28 31.41
C PHE A 23 -4.57 24.33 32.44
N ASP A 24 -4.22 24.07 33.70
CA ASP A 24 -4.47 24.94 34.84
C ASP A 24 -3.18 25.71 35.14
N THR A 25 -3.15 26.97 34.71
CA THR A 25 -2.03 27.87 35.00
C THR A 25 -1.97 28.26 36.47
N SER A 26 -3.02 28.10 37.28
CA SER A 26 -2.99 28.50 38.70
C SER A 26 -1.97 27.72 39.53
N GLN A 27 -1.48 26.60 39.00
CA GLN A 27 -0.35 25.82 39.55
C GLN A 27 1.00 26.28 38.98
N TYR A 28 1.24 27.61 38.92
CA TYR A 28 2.46 28.28 38.42
C TYR A 28 3.81 27.82 39.04
N ASN A 29 3.81 26.77 39.88
CA ASN A 29 5.00 26.13 40.45
C ASN A 29 5.36 24.78 39.78
N ASN A 30 4.61 24.34 38.76
CA ASN A 30 4.88 23.09 38.06
C ASN A 30 5.72 23.33 36.81
N ASN A 31 6.85 22.62 36.72
CA ASN A 31 7.79 22.64 35.60
C ASN A 31 7.10 22.61 34.21
N HIS A 32 7.16 23.69 33.45
CA HIS A 32 6.49 23.80 32.15
C HIS A 32 6.97 22.81 31.09
N VAL A 33 8.24 22.38 31.16
CA VAL A 33 8.75 21.31 30.29
C VAL A 33 7.98 20.01 30.52
N GLN A 34 7.64 19.70 31.78
CA GLN A 34 6.80 18.55 32.12
C GLN A 34 5.41 18.68 31.52
N THR A 35 4.84 19.89 31.52
CA THR A 35 3.54 20.13 30.91
C THR A 35 3.58 19.93 29.40
N LEU A 36 4.56 20.52 28.70
CA LEU A 36 4.76 20.31 27.27
C LEU A 36 4.98 18.83 26.93
N ASN A 37 5.78 18.11 27.72
CA ASN A 37 6.05 16.69 27.51
C ASN A 37 4.86 15.79 27.81
N THR A 38 4.02 16.15 28.79
CA THR A 38 2.77 15.45 29.09
C THR A 38 1.81 15.58 27.91
N TRP A 39 1.66 16.78 27.36
CA TRP A 39 0.86 17.02 26.16
C TRP A 39 1.44 16.36 24.92
N GLN A 40 2.76 16.45 24.75
CA GLN A 40 3.43 15.85 23.60
C GLN A 40 3.27 14.34 23.62
N ALA A 41 3.40 13.68 24.77
CA ALA A 41 3.18 12.24 24.93
C ALA A 41 1.78 11.79 24.51
N PHE A 42 0.78 12.66 24.63
CA PHE A 42 -0.53 12.41 24.07
C PHE A 42 -0.53 12.57 22.55
N CYS A 43 0.08 13.63 22.02
CA CYS A 43 0.08 13.91 20.58
C CYS A 43 0.88 12.89 19.76
N ASN A 44 2.11 12.60 20.18
CA ASN A 44 3.00 11.58 19.63
C ASN A 44 3.94 11.00 20.71
N ASP A 45 4.55 9.86 20.45
CA ASP A 45 5.42 9.18 21.38
C ASP A 45 6.92 9.35 21.06
N THR A 46 7.26 10.12 20.03
CA THR A 46 8.61 10.29 19.47
C THR A 46 9.17 11.72 19.56
N THR A 47 8.50 12.65 20.24
CA THR A 47 9.01 14.02 20.45
C THR A 47 9.13 14.38 21.94
N VAL A 48 10.23 15.02 22.32
CA VAL A 48 10.46 15.60 23.65
C VAL A 48 10.65 17.10 23.53
N TRP A 49 10.04 17.87 24.41
CA TRP A 49 10.30 19.29 24.59
C TRP A 49 11.37 19.52 25.64
N GLN A 50 12.29 20.45 25.36
CA GLN A 50 13.30 20.91 26.30
C GLN A 50 13.33 22.42 26.36
N ARG A 51 13.86 22.96 27.46
CA ARG A 51 14.18 24.37 27.65
C ARG A 51 15.70 24.54 27.64
N ASN A 52 16.21 25.49 26.86
CA ASN A 52 17.64 25.81 26.89
C ASN A 52 17.97 26.81 28.02
N ASP A 53 19.27 27.09 28.18
CA ASP A 53 19.83 28.07 29.12
C ASP A 53 19.33 29.51 28.89
N LYS A 54 18.91 29.82 27.66
CA LYS A 54 18.31 31.12 27.27
C LYS A 54 16.79 31.20 27.52
N GLY A 55 16.18 30.12 28.01
CA GLY A 55 14.76 30.04 28.29
C GLY A 55 13.86 29.71 27.09
N HIS A 56 14.42 29.39 25.93
CA HIS A 56 13.66 28.97 24.77
C HIS A 56 13.30 27.49 24.82
N TYR A 57 12.08 27.20 24.38
CA TYR A 57 11.54 25.86 24.27
C TYR A 57 11.71 25.32 22.85
N TYR A 58 12.13 24.06 22.73
CA TYR A 58 12.33 23.42 21.43
C TYR A 58 12.01 21.92 21.47
N PRO A 59 11.49 21.36 20.36
CA PRO A 59 11.27 19.93 20.23
C PRO A 59 12.56 19.20 19.82
N LEU A 60 12.70 17.97 20.30
CA LEU A 60 13.70 17.00 19.90
C LEU A 60 12.99 15.71 19.53
N GLU A 61 13.38 15.15 18.39
CA GLU A 61 12.86 13.88 17.91
C GLU A 61 13.74 12.73 18.42
N CYS A 62 13.10 11.63 18.81
CA CYS A 62 13.76 10.41 19.21
C CYS A 62 13.56 9.33 18.16
N ASP A 63 14.54 8.45 18.04
CA ASP A 63 14.50 7.32 17.11
C ASP A 63 13.39 6.31 17.47
N ASP A 64 13.09 6.14 18.77
CA ASP A 64 12.10 5.20 19.25
C ASP A 64 11.27 5.71 20.47
N PRO A 65 10.03 5.22 20.65
CA PRO A 65 9.17 5.65 21.75
C PRO A 65 9.68 5.38 23.17
N PRO A 66 10.27 4.20 23.48
CA PRO A 66 10.90 3.96 24.78
C PRO A 66 11.99 4.98 25.14
N THR A 67 12.90 5.27 24.20
CA THR A 67 13.95 6.28 24.37
C THR A 67 13.34 7.66 24.62
N CYS A 68 12.28 8.00 23.90
CA CYS A 68 11.60 9.28 24.08
C CYS A 68 10.88 9.39 25.43
N LYS A 69 10.28 8.31 25.93
CA LYS A 69 9.70 8.28 27.28
C LYS A 69 10.75 8.57 28.36
N LEU A 70 11.93 7.95 28.26
CA LEU A 70 13.05 8.19 29.18
C LEU A 70 13.58 9.62 29.05
N ALA A 71 13.71 10.13 27.82
CA ALA A 71 14.16 11.49 27.55
C ALA A 71 13.20 12.54 28.14
N ARG A 72 11.87 12.33 28.06
CA ARG A 72 10.87 13.18 28.71
C ARG A 72 11.06 13.19 30.22
N GLN A 73 11.14 12.02 30.84
CA GLN A 73 11.38 11.92 32.30
C GLN A 73 12.66 12.64 32.72
N ALA A 74 13.74 12.49 31.94
CA ALA A 74 15.00 13.18 32.21
C ALA A 74 14.88 14.70 32.04
N ALA A 75 14.18 15.18 31.01
CA ALA A 75 13.92 16.60 30.80
C ALA A 75 13.06 17.19 31.92
N ASP A 76 12.05 16.46 32.37
CA ASP A 76 11.15 16.85 33.46
C ASP A 76 11.93 16.93 34.79
N HIS A 77 12.82 15.98 35.07
CA HIS A 77 13.66 16.02 36.28
C HIS A 77 14.70 17.15 36.26
N ARG A 78 15.28 17.47 35.09
CA ARG A 78 16.26 18.57 34.99
C ARG A 78 15.61 19.93 35.21
N ASN A 79 14.46 20.16 34.60
CA ASN A 79 13.80 21.46 34.66
C ASN A 79 13.06 21.70 35.98
N ALA A 80 12.69 20.65 36.72
CA ALA A 80 12.18 20.78 38.09
C ALA A 80 13.21 21.40 39.08
N LYS A 81 14.50 21.46 38.71
CA LYS A 81 15.58 22.04 39.52
C LYS A 81 16.02 23.43 39.05
N SER A 82 15.39 23.98 38.01
CA SER A 82 15.78 25.26 37.42
C SER A 82 15.18 26.43 38.22
N ASN A 83 16.01 27.18 38.94
CA ASN A 83 15.62 28.41 39.65
C ASN A 83 15.53 29.65 38.74
N ALA A 84 15.49 29.47 37.42
CA ALA A 84 15.40 30.59 36.49
C ALA A 84 14.03 31.25 36.63
N GLU A 85 13.99 32.56 36.92
CA GLU A 85 12.75 33.35 36.90
C GLU A 85 12.09 33.22 35.53
N GLU A 86 10.95 32.54 35.50
CA GLU A 86 10.18 32.33 34.29
C GLU A 86 9.30 33.53 34.00
N LYS A 87 9.42 34.08 32.78
CA LYS A 87 8.55 35.14 32.30
C LYS A 87 7.30 34.53 31.69
N LEU A 88 6.12 34.99 32.12
CA LEU A 88 4.80 34.53 31.65
C LEU A 88 4.65 34.49 30.10
N GLY A 89 5.36 35.37 29.38
CA GLY A 89 5.37 35.38 27.90
C GLY A 89 6.02 34.15 27.27
N GLU A 90 7.11 33.62 27.87
CA GLU A 90 7.86 32.47 27.34
C GLU A 90 6.98 31.20 27.27
N HIS A 91 6.00 31.06 28.18
CA HIS A 91 5.11 29.90 28.22
C HIS A 91 4.04 29.96 27.14
N THR A 92 3.50 31.16 26.92
CA THR A 92 2.48 31.35 25.88
C THR A 92 3.09 31.06 24.52
N ASP A 93 4.31 31.52 24.28
CA ASP A 93 5.05 31.25 23.03
C ASP A 93 5.35 29.75 22.87
N ALA A 94 5.77 29.06 23.94
CA ALA A 94 6.03 27.62 23.90
C ALA A 94 4.78 26.78 23.59
N LEU A 95 3.62 27.17 24.11
CA LEU A 95 2.35 26.48 23.81
C LEU A 95 1.89 26.72 22.38
N VAL A 96 2.06 27.94 21.87
CA VAL A 96 1.79 28.26 20.45
C VAL A 96 2.69 27.42 19.54
N GLU A 97 3.96 27.29 19.89
CA GLU A 97 4.92 26.50 19.14
C GLU A 97 4.59 25.00 19.19
N LEU A 98 4.13 24.48 20.32
CA LEU A 98 3.63 23.10 20.44
C LEU A 98 2.41 22.85 19.55
N MET A 99 1.47 23.79 19.51
CA MET A 99 0.30 23.69 18.63
C MET A 99 0.72 23.69 17.15
N ARG A 100 1.62 24.59 16.77
CA ARG A 100 2.16 24.70 15.41
C ARG A 100 2.85 23.41 14.98
N TYR A 101 3.80 22.92 15.79
CA TYR A 101 4.55 21.69 15.51
C TYR A 101 3.63 20.47 15.36
N ASN A 102 2.65 20.30 16.25
CA ASN A 102 1.74 19.17 16.19
C ASN A 102 0.79 19.23 14.98
N LYS A 103 0.40 20.43 14.54
CA LYS A 103 -0.40 20.62 13.33
C LYS A 103 0.39 20.24 12.08
N GLU A 104 1.63 20.73 11.95
CA GLU A 104 2.49 20.42 10.80
C GLU A 104 2.79 18.92 10.68
N ASN A 105 3.07 18.26 11.81
CA ASN A 105 3.28 16.81 11.84
C ASN A 105 2.04 16.01 11.42
N GLU A 106 0.84 16.48 11.76
CA GLU A 106 -0.40 15.83 11.35
C GLU A 106 -0.64 15.99 9.85
N GLU A 107 -0.43 17.19 9.31
CA GLU A 107 -0.53 17.45 7.87
C GLU A 107 0.42 16.56 7.07
N GLN A 108 1.67 16.42 7.52
CA GLN A 108 2.66 15.52 6.91
C GLN A 108 2.23 14.05 6.98
N ARG A 109 1.70 13.59 8.11
CA ARG A 109 1.23 12.19 8.26
C ARG A 109 0.07 11.88 7.32
N GLU A 110 -0.89 12.79 7.21
CA GLU A 110 -2.03 12.65 6.29
C GLU A 110 -1.57 12.68 4.82
N GLU A 111 -0.58 13.50 4.48
CA GLU A 111 0.00 13.50 3.13
C GLU A 111 0.71 12.19 2.80
N ILE A 112 1.56 11.68 3.71
CA ILE A 112 2.23 10.39 3.55
C ILE A 112 1.20 9.26 3.37
N LYS A 113 0.13 9.28 4.16
CA LYS A 113 -0.96 8.31 4.07
C LYS A 113 -1.65 8.36 2.70
N ARG A 114 -2.04 9.55 2.23
CA ARG A 114 -2.64 9.71 0.89
C ARG A 114 -1.72 9.22 -0.22
N ASN A 115 -0.43 9.57 -0.15
CA ASN A 115 0.56 9.16 -1.14
C ASN A 115 0.74 7.63 -1.16
N ARG A 116 0.71 6.98 0.01
CA ARG A 116 0.78 5.53 0.12
C ARG A 116 -0.45 4.84 -0.50
N GLU A 117 -1.65 5.34 -0.18
CA GLU A 117 -2.90 4.83 -0.75
C GLU A 117 -2.93 4.98 -2.28
N GLU A 118 -2.49 6.13 -2.80
CA GLU A 118 -2.38 6.35 -4.25
C GLU A 118 -1.40 5.38 -4.92
N LEU A 119 -0.23 5.17 -4.30
CA LEU A 119 0.77 4.24 -4.81
C LEU A 119 0.26 2.79 -4.84
N GLU A 120 -0.48 2.37 -3.82
CA GLU A 120 -1.09 1.04 -3.73
C GLU A 120 -2.14 0.82 -4.82
N VAL A 121 -3.00 1.82 -5.07
CA VAL A 121 -3.97 1.78 -6.16
C VAL A 121 -3.28 1.71 -7.52
N LYS A 122 -2.23 2.52 -7.74
CA LYS A 122 -1.46 2.51 -8.99
C LYS A 122 -0.79 1.16 -9.25
N ASN A 123 -0.19 0.57 -8.22
CA ASN A 123 0.43 -0.75 -8.30
C ASN A 123 -0.59 -1.84 -8.61
N SER A 124 -1.74 -1.83 -7.91
CA SER A 124 -2.83 -2.79 -8.14
C SER A 124 -3.35 -2.74 -9.58
N ARG A 125 -3.52 -1.53 -10.14
CA ARG A 125 -3.93 -1.34 -11.54
C ARG A 125 -2.89 -1.89 -12.52
N LYS A 126 -1.60 -1.63 -12.26
CA LYS A 126 -0.50 -2.14 -13.09
C LYS A 126 -0.46 -3.67 -13.08
N GLU A 127 -0.62 -4.28 -11.91
CA GLU A 127 -0.65 -5.74 -11.76
C GLU A 127 -1.85 -6.37 -12.50
N ALA A 128 -3.04 -5.77 -12.34
CA ALA A 128 -4.24 -6.23 -13.04
C ALA A 128 -4.08 -6.16 -14.58
N ALA A 129 -3.50 -5.08 -15.09
CA ALA A 129 -3.22 -4.94 -16.53
C ALA A 129 -2.22 -6.00 -17.02
N GLN A 130 -1.15 -6.26 -16.28
CA GLN A 130 -0.17 -7.29 -16.62
C GLN A 130 -0.78 -8.70 -16.62
N LYS A 131 -1.56 -9.04 -15.60
CA LYS A 131 -2.31 -10.32 -15.53
C LYS A 131 -3.26 -10.45 -16.71
N GLY A 132 -4.01 -9.40 -17.04
CA GLY A 132 -4.93 -9.38 -18.18
C GLY A 132 -4.21 -9.62 -19.51
N LEU A 133 -3.04 -9.00 -19.72
CA LEU A 133 -2.22 -9.22 -20.92
C LEU A 133 -1.69 -10.66 -21.00
N ALA A 134 -1.20 -11.21 -19.89
CA ALA A 134 -0.72 -12.59 -19.84
C ALA A 134 -1.83 -13.60 -20.18
N ILE A 135 -3.04 -13.40 -19.64
CA ILE A 135 -4.21 -14.25 -19.96
C ILE A 135 -4.58 -14.15 -21.44
N LYS A 136 -4.63 -12.93 -22.00
CA LYS A 136 -4.92 -12.73 -23.43
C LYS A 136 -3.91 -13.44 -24.32
N ARG A 137 -2.62 -13.36 -23.98
CA ARG A 137 -1.55 -14.06 -24.71
C ARG A 137 -1.73 -15.57 -24.66
N ARG A 138 -1.93 -16.14 -23.47
CA ARG A 138 -2.15 -17.58 -23.29
C ARG A 138 -3.39 -18.08 -24.04
N ASN A 139 -4.47 -17.31 -24.04
CA ASN A 139 -5.69 -17.65 -24.78
C ASN A 139 -5.51 -17.56 -26.30
N LYS A 140 -4.67 -16.63 -26.77
CA LYS A 140 -4.28 -16.57 -28.19
C LYS A 140 -3.48 -17.82 -28.57
N GLU A 141 -2.44 -18.16 -27.82
CA GLU A 141 -1.61 -19.34 -28.05
C GLU A 141 -2.44 -20.63 -28.11
N LYS A 142 -3.42 -20.81 -27.21
CA LYS A 142 -4.35 -21.95 -27.24
C LYS A 142 -5.20 -21.99 -28.51
N ARG A 143 -5.72 -20.84 -28.96
CA ARG A 143 -6.53 -20.77 -30.19
C ARG A 143 -5.70 -21.05 -31.44
N ASP A 144 -4.48 -20.52 -31.48
CA ASP A 144 -3.55 -20.74 -32.58
C ASP A 144 -3.17 -22.24 -32.66
N GLU A 145 -2.92 -22.89 -31.51
CA GLU A 145 -2.66 -24.33 -31.45
C GLU A 145 -3.87 -25.17 -31.89
N GLN A 146 -5.07 -24.83 -31.42
CA GLN A 146 -6.29 -25.51 -31.83
C GLN A 146 -6.50 -25.40 -33.34
N LYS A 147 -6.28 -24.20 -33.91
CA LYS A 147 -6.40 -23.99 -35.35
C LYS A 147 -5.40 -24.86 -36.12
N ARG A 148 -4.14 -24.90 -35.68
CA ARG A 148 -3.10 -25.75 -36.28
C ARG A 148 -3.46 -27.23 -36.26
N LEU A 149 -3.99 -27.73 -35.14
CA LEU A 149 -4.43 -29.12 -35.01
C LEU A 149 -5.60 -29.43 -35.94
N THR A 150 -6.59 -28.53 -36.04
CA THR A 150 -7.72 -28.70 -36.96
C THR A 150 -7.25 -28.76 -38.41
N GLU A 151 -6.36 -27.84 -38.81
CA GLU A 151 -5.79 -27.84 -40.17
C GLU A 151 -5.03 -29.13 -40.48
N HIS A 152 -4.25 -29.64 -39.52
CA HIS A 152 -3.55 -30.92 -39.65
C HIS A 152 -4.53 -32.10 -39.83
N ILE A 153 -5.55 -32.20 -38.97
CA ILE A 153 -6.57 -33.26 -39.07
C ILE A 153 -7.30 -33.20 -40.41
N CYS A 154 -7.70 -32.01 -40.86
CA CYS A 154 -8.34 -31.85 -42.17
C CYS A 154 -7.43 -32.31 -43.31
N ALA A 155 -6.13 -31.96 -43.27
CA ALA A 155 -5.17 -32.40 -44.28
C ALA A 155 -4.99 -33.93 -44.30
N GLU A 156 -4.90 -34.57 -43.13
CA GLU A 156 -4.84 -36.04 -43.04
C GLU A 156 -6.12 -36.72 -43.56
N LEU A 157 -7.30 -36.18 -43.22
CA LEU A 157 -8.58 -36.72 -43.68
C LEU A 157 -8.73 -36.63 -45.21
N GLU A 158 -8.34 -35.50 -45.82
CA GLU A 158 -8.36 -35.36 -47.28
C GLU A 158 -7.37 -36.32 -47.95
N SER A 159 -6.19 -36.55 -47.35
CA SER A 159 -5.24 -37.54 -47.86
C SER A 159 -5.78 -38.97 -47.82
N LEU A 160 -6.44 -39.35 -46.72
CA LEU A 160 -7.07 -40.66 -46.59
C LEU A 160 -8.23 -40.86 -47.58
N LYS A 161 -9.02 -39.81 -47.82
CA LYS A 161 -10.10 -39.84 -48.81
C LYS A 161 -9.55 -40.09 -50.22
N GLY A 162 -8.48 -39.39 -50.61
CA GLY A 162 -7.83 -39.62 -51.91
C GLY A 162 -7.27 -41.04 -52.07
N GLN A 163 -6.74 -41.64 -50.98
CA GLN A 163 -6.30 -43.03 -51.01
C GLN A 163 -7.46 -44.03 -51.20
N ASP A 164 -8.61 -43.77 -50.58
CA ASP A 164 -9.78 -44.63 -50.70
C ASP A 164 -10.38 -44.57 -52.12
N GLU A 165 -10.47 -43.35 -52.69
CA GLU A 165 -10.86 -43.14 -54.09
C GLU A 165 -9.93 -43.91 -55.05
N GLN A 166 -8.61 -43.79 -54.86
CA GLN A 166 -7.62 -44.48 -55.70
C GLN A 166 -7.71 -46.01 -55.59
N LYS A 167 -7.97 -46.54 -54.38
CA LYS A 167 -8.17 -47.99 -54.17
C LYS A 167 -9.47 -48.48 -54.80
N ASN A 168 -10.54 -47.71 -54.72
CA ASN A 168 -11.83 -48.05 -55.33
C ASN A 168 -11.73 -48.09 -56.87
N GLU A 169 -11.01 -47.16 -57.49
CA GLU A 169 -10.74 -47.20 -58.94
C GLU A 169 -9.93 -48.44 -59.35
N LEU A 170 -8.90 -48.82 -58.58
CA LEU A 170 -8.11 -50.02 -58.84
C LEU A 170 -8.99 -51.29 -58.75
N LEU A 171 -9.83 -51.39 -57.72
CA LEU A 171 -10.77 -52.50 -57.56
C LEU A 171 -11.75 -52.60 -58.73
N ALA A 172 -12.30 -51.48 -59.20
CA ALA A 172 -13.17 -51.44 -60.37
C ALA A 172 -12.42 -51.83 -61.67
N GLY A 173 -11.13 -51.49 -61.77
CA GLY A 173 -10.24 -51.98 -62.84
C GLY A 173 -10.11 -53.51 -62.81
N LEU A 174 -9.70 -54.07 -61.67
CA LEU A 174 -9.54 -55.52 -61.48
C LEU A 174 -10.84 -56.29 -61.72
N GLN A 175 -11.99 -55.75 -61.28
CA GLN A 175 -13.29 -56.37 -61.54
C GLN A 175 -13.61 -56.43 -63.04
N ARG A 176 -13.28 -55.38 -63.80
CA ARG A 176 -13.42 -55.38 -65.26
C ARG A 176 -12.52 -56.43 -65.92
N ASP A 177 -11.29 -56.57 -65.45
CA ASP A 177 -10.34 -57.57 -65.96
C ASP A 177 -10.82 -59.00 -65.67
N VAL A 178 -11.29 -59.28 -64.45
CA VAL A 178 -11.87 -60.58 -64.09
C VAL A 178 -13.08 -60.91 -64.97
N LEU A 179 -13.99 -59.95 -65.16
CA LEU A 179 -15.15 -60.14 -66.05
C LEU A 179 -14.72 -60.37 -67.50
N ARG A 180 -13.67 -59.69 -67.98
CA ARG A 180 -13.14 -59.89 -69.33
C ARG A 180 -12.60 -61.30 -69.52
N VAL A 181 -11.86 -61.82 -68.54
CA VAL A 181 -11.36 -63.22 -68.56
C VAL A 181 -12.53 -64.21 -68.50
N HIS A 182 -13.49 -64.01 -67.61
CA HIS A 182 -14.63 -64.93 -67.43
C HIS A 182 -15.64 -64.91 -68.60
N VAL A 183 -15.89 -63.75 -69.22
CA VAL A 183 -16.93 -63.61 -70.27
C VAL A 183 -16.39 -63.90 -71.66
N LEU A 184 -15.11 -63.63 -71.94
CA LEU A 184 -14.52 -63.85 -73.26
C LEU A 184 -13.73 -65.15 -73.39
N GLY A 185 -13.58 -65.94 -72.32
CA GLY A 185 -12.88 -67.24 -72.38
C GLY A 185 -11.44 -67.13 -72.88
N LEU A 186 -10.77 -66.01 -72.58
CA LEU A 186 -9.37 -65.80 -72.94
C LEU A 186 -8.50 -66.35 -71.79
N ASP A 187 -8.03 -67.58 -71.93
CA ASP A 187 -6.92 -68.11 -71.15
C ASP A 187 -5.66 -67.27 -71.42
N VAL A 188 -4.87 -67.05 -70.36
CA VAL A 188 -3.58 -66.33 -70.36
C VAL A 188 -2.58 -66.99 -71.30
#